data_AF-A0A2N1Y0G3-F1
#
_entry.id   AF-A0A2N1Y0G3-F1
#
_cell.length_a   1.000
_cell.length_b   1.000
_cell.length_c   1.000
_cell.angle_alpha   90.00
_cell.angle_beta   90.00
_cell.angle_gamma   90.00
#
_symmetry.space_group_name_H-M   'P 1'
#
loop_
_entity.id
_entity.type
_entity.pdbx_description
1 polymer ?
#
loop_
_entity_poly.entity_id
_entity_poly.type
_entity_poly.pdbx_seq_one_letter_code
_entity_poly.pdbx_strand_id
1 'polypeptide(L)'
;MGTCYNSAVIAAPADQVWAAIRDFHDFAWAKGVVTHAEKVGAAAGTEIGAVRVINGAFRETLRSFDEQGRQFSYSIDDGPGPLATANVQRYLGTVRVLPVTLSNETFVEWVSEYESADDGAVGGVCDPVYRALLGALQKHFAAA
;
A
#
# COMPACT_ATOMS: atom_id res chain seq x y z
N MET A 1 -19.69 6.02 -1.27
CA MET A 1 -18.53 5.20 -1.66
C MET A 1 -17.44 6.18 -2.04
N GLY A 2 -16.43 6.28 -1.20
CA GLY A 2 -15.29 7.16 -1.40
C GLY A 2 -14.13 6.40 -2.04
N THR A 3 -13.23 7.14 -2.67
CA THR A 3 -12.02 6.60 -3.27
C THR A 3 -10.83 7.52 -3.02
N CYS A 4 -9.64 6.92 -2.96
CA CYS A 4 -8.38 7.65 -3.01
C CYS A 4 -7.54 7.06 -4.13
N TYR A 5 -6.86 7.90 -4.90
CA TYR A 5 -6.04 7.47 -6.03
C TYR A 5 -4.76 8.29 -6.07
N ASN A 6 -3.63 7.61 -5.98
CA ASN A 6 -2.32 8.23 -6.15
C ASN A 6 -1.42 7.30 -6.96
N SER A 7 -0.53 7.87 -7.76
CA SER A 7 0.40 7.11 -8.57
C SER A 7 1.75 7.82 -8.69
N ALA A 8 2.78 7.06 -9.07
CA ALA A 8 4.11 7.58 -9.32
C ALA A 8 4.82 6.78 -10.40
N VAL A 9 5.75 7.43 -11.09
CA VAL A 9 6.75 6.76 -11.93
C VAL A 9 8.01 6.53 -11.10
N ILE A 10 8.48 5.29 -11.10
CA ILE A 10 9.68 4.83 -10.42
C ILE A 10 10.74 4.54 -11.48
N ALA A 11 11.93 5.13 -11.32
CA ALA A 11 13.06 5.00 -12.25
C ALA A 11 13.79 3.65 -12.12
N ALA A 12 13.05 2.55 -12.19
CA ALA A 12 13.58 1.18 -12.14
C ALA A 12 12.65 0.21 -12.91
N PRO A 13 13.15 -0.97 -13.34
CA PRO A 13 12.34 -2.00 -13.99
C PRO A 13 11.26 -2.57 -13.09
N ALA A 14 10.11 -2.94 -13.67
CA ALA A 14 8.92 -3.39 -12.92
C ALA A 14 9.18 -4.61 -12.03
N ASP A 15 10.05 -5.53 -12.45
CA ASP A 15 10.39 -6.71 -11.65
C ASP A 15 11.19 -6.35 -10.40
N GLN A 16 12.04 -5.32 -10.47
CA GLN A 16 12.78 -4.84 -9.31
C GLN A 16 11.86 -4.08 -8.34
N VAL A 17 10.98 -3.23 -8.88
CA VAL A 17 10.00 -2.52 -8.06
C VAL A 17 9.04 -3.49 -7.37
N TRP A 18 8.55 -4.50 -8.09
CA TRP A 18 7.71 -5.53 -7.51
C TRP A 18 8.44 -6.35 -6.45
N ALA A 19 9.67 -6.81 -6.72
CA ALA A 19 10.47 -7.54 -5.74
C ALA A 19 10.65 -6.77 -4.42
N ALA A 20 10.74 -5.44 -4.48
CA ALA A 20 10.88 -4.58 -3.31
C ALA A 20 9.59 -4.45 -2.49
N ILE A 21 8.40 -4.50 -3.12
CA ILE A 21 7.12 -4.21 -2.44
C ILE A 21 6.18 -5.41 -2.28
N ARG A 22 6.49 -6.56 -2.92
CA ARG A 22 5.59 -7.72 -2.97
C ARG A 22 5.40 -8.43 -1.63
N ASP A 23 6.37 -8.33 -0.72
CA ASP A 23 6.22 -8.91 0.61
C ASP A 23 5.38 -7.97 1.48
N PHE A 24 4.15 -8.37 1.78
CA PHE A 24 3.23 -7.58 2.59
C PHE A 24 3.74 -7.27 4.00
N HIS A 25 4.70 -8.02 4.55
CA HIS A 25 5.30 -7.68 5.85
C HIS A 25 6.51 -6.75 5.72
N ASP A 26 7.07 -6.58 4.52
CA ASP A 26 8.30 -5.80 4.32
C ASP A 26 8.02 -4.35 3.90
N PHE A 27 8.61 -3.43 4.65
CA PHE A 27 8.59 -2.00 4.41
C PHE A 27 9.99 -1.38 4.39
N ALA A 28 11.05 -2.17 4.15
CA ALA A 28 12.42 -1.69 4.07
C ALA A 28 12.62 -0.58 3.01
N TRP A 29 11.74 -0.53 1.99
CA TRP A 29 11.69 0.50 0.95
C TRP A 29 11.05 1.82 1.42
N ALA A 30 10.19 1.80 2.44
CA ALA A 30 9.37 2.93 2.89
C ALA A 30 10.01 3.76 4.02
N LYS A 31 11.35 3.92 4.00
CA LYS A 31 12.10 4.59 5.07
C LYS A 31 11.60 6.02 5.30
N GLY A 32 11.38 6.35 6.57
CA GLY A 32 10.90 7.67 7.00
C GLY A 32 9.38 7.84 6.94
N VAL A 33 8.65 6.86 6.42
CA VAL A 33 7.17 6.82 6.42
C VAL A 33 6.68 5.71 7.35
N VAL A 34 7.20 4.49 7.15
CA VAL A 34 6.96 3.36 8.06
C VAL A 34 8.14 3.23 8.99
N THR A 35 7.89 3.35 10.30
CA THR A 35 8.92 3.19 11.34
C THR A 35 8.93 1.78 11.90
N HIS A 36 7.77 1.12 11.92
CA HIS A 36 7.63 -0.25 12.38
C HIS A 36 6.51 -0.97 11.64
N ALA A 37 6.74 -2.23 11.25
CA ALA A 37 5.72 -3.12 10.73
C ALA A 37 5.84 -4.46 11.44
N GLU A 38 4.80 -4.85 12.17
CA GLU A 38 4.76 -6.09 12.92
C GLU A 38 3.93 -7.12 12.15
N LYS A 39 4.51 -8.30 11.88
CA LYS A 39 3.77 -9.45 11.37
C LYS A 39 2.92 -10.05 12.49
N VAL A 40 1.64 -10.29 12.21
CA VAL A 40 0.70 -10.95 13.14
C VAL A 40 0.38 -12.35 12.61
N GLY A 41 0.63 -13.37 13.43
CA GLY A 41 0.38 -14.76 13.07
C GLY A 41 1.50 -15.39 12.23
N ALA A 42 1.21 -16.53 11.58
CA ALA A 42 2.21 -17.36 10.91
C ALA A 42 2.31 -17.12 9.40
N ALA A 43 1.26 -16.63 8.75
CA ALA A 43 1.16 -16.44 7.30
C ALA A 43 2.34 -15.62 6.73
N ALA A 44 2.88 -16.02 5.58
CA ALA A 44 3.93 -15.28 4.89
C ALA A 44 3.37 -13.99 4.26
N GLY A 45 4.21 -13.00 3.95
CA GLY A 45 3.74 -11.73 3.37
C GLY A 45 3.18 -11.82 1.95
N THR A 46 3.25 -12.99 1.33
CA THR A 46 2.65 -13.28 0.03
C THR A 46 1.49 -14.27 0.14
N GLU A 47 1.05 -14.59 1.35
CA GLU A 47 -0.03 -15.52 1.64
C GLU A 47 -1.30 -14.75 1.97
N ILE A 48 -2.37 -14.97 1.20
CA ILE A 48 -3.67 -14.32 1.45
C ILE A 48 -4.14 -14.63 2.88
N GLY A 49 -4.55 -13.60 3.61
CA GLY A 49 -4.84 -13.68 5.04
C GLY A 49 -3.68 -13.26 5.94
N ALA A 50 -2.50 -12.94 5.40
CA ALA A 50 -1.42 -12.29 6.13
C ALA A 50 -1.90 -11.01 6.82
N VAL A 51 -1.52 -10.83 8.08
CA VAL A 51 -1.93 -9.70 8.90
C VAL A 51 -0.70 -8.94 9.37
N ARG A 52 -0.77 -7.62 9.31
CA ARG A 52 0.29 -6.73 9.81
C ARG A 52 -0.27 -5.60 10.66
N VAL A 53 0.57 -5.06 11.54
CA VAL A 53 0.32 -3.80 12.24
C VAL A 53 1.42 -2.80 11.89
N ILE A 54 1.05 -1.70 11.23
CA ILE A 54 1.97 -0.63 10.84
C ILE A 54 1.93 0.48 11.89
N ASN A 55 3.10 0.84 12.42
CA ASN A 55 3.33 1.90 13.41
C ASN A 55 2.42 1.78 14.65
N GLY A 56 1.96 0.58 15.00
CA GLY A 56 0.99 0.35 16.08
C GLY A 56 -0.41 0.94 15.83
N ALA A 57 -0.69 1.41 14.61
CA ALA A 57 -1.88 2.21 14.29
C ALA A 57 -2.77 1.58 13.23
N PHE A 58 -2.19 0.99 12.18
CA PHE A 58 -2.96 0.38 11.09
C PHE A 58 -2.85 -1.13 11.18
N ARG A 59 -3.96 -1.79 11.50
CA ARG A 59 -4.07 -3.24 11.41
C ARG A 59 -4.65 -3.60 10.06
N GLU A 60 -3.90 -4.34 9.25
CA GLU A 60 -4.27 -4.64 7.87
C GLU A 60 -4.22 -6.14 7.59
N THR A 61 -5.10 -6.60 6.70
CA THR A 61 -5.12 -8.00 6.23
C THR A 61 -4.99 -8.05 4.71
N LEU A 62 -4.07 -8.87 4.20
CA LEU A 62 -3.90 -9.16 2.78
C LEU A 62 -5.12 -9.93 2.24
N ARG A 63 -5.80 -9.37 1.23
CA ARG A 63 -7.05 -9.90 0.66
C ARG A 63 -6.87 -10.53 -0.70
N SER A 64 -5.94 -10.04 -1.51
CA SER A 64 -5.55 -10.68 -2.78
C SER A 64 -4.07 -10.49 -3.04
N PHE A 65 -3.50 -11.43 -3.79
CA PHE A 65 -2.11 -11.39 -4.21
C PHE A 65 -2.01 -12.03 -5.59
N ASP A 66 -1.51 -11.27 -6.56
CA ASP A 66 -1.28 -11.70 -7.94
C ASP A 66 0.18 -11.43 -8.30
N GLU A 67 0.98 -12.50 -8.26
CA GLU A 67 2.41 -12.45 -8.58
C GLU A 67 2.66 -12.09 -10.05
N GLN A 68 1.83 -12.60 -10.97
CA GLN A 68 2.03 -12.41 -12.41
C GLN A 68 1.58 -11.01 -12.85
N GLY A 69 0.45 -10.55 -12.30
CA GLY A 69 -0.07 -9.20 -12.52
C GLY A 69 0.64 -8.10 -11.70
N ARG A 70 1.56 -8.49 -10.79
CA ARG A 70 2.25 -7.59 -9.85
C ARG A 70 1.27 -6.67 -9.11
N GLN A 71 0.30 -7.30 -8.46
CA GLN A 71 -0.78 -6.63 -7.75
C GLN A 71 -1.04 -7.31 -6.41
N PHE A 72 -1.39 -6.52 -5.40
CA PHE A 72 -2.01 -7.05 -4.20
C PHE A 72 -3.08 -6.09 -3.69
N SER A 73 -4.03 -6.62 -2.91
CA SER A 73 -5.01 -5.79 -2.21
C SER A 73 -5.11 -6.19 -0.75
N TYR A 74 -5.46 -5.22 0.09
CA TYR A 74 -5.54 -5.39 1.54
C TYR A 74 -6.72 -4.59 2.11
N SER A 75 -7.23 -5.03 3.26
CA SER A 75 -8.17 -4.24 4.05
C SER A 75 -7.47 -3.55 5.19
N ILE A 76 -7.96 -2.38 5.58
CA ILE A 76 -7.71 -1.82 6.90
C ILE A 76 -8.77 -2.40 7.83
N ASP A 77 -8.36 -3.30 8.71
CA ASP A 77 -9.23 -3.93 9.69
C ASP A 77 -9.46 -3.04 10.89
N ASP A 78 -8.50 -2.18 11.25
CA ASP A 78 -8.65 -1.08 12.19
C ASP A 78 -7.56 -0.03 11.96
N GLY A 79 -7.87 1.23 12.22
CA GLY A 79 -7.01 2.37 11.92
C GLY A 79 -7.28 3.57 12.83
N PRO A 80 -6.40 4.59 12.82
CA PRO A 80 -6.58 5.79 13.62
C PRO A 80 -7.65 6.72 13.01
N GLY A 81 -8.37 7.43 13.89
CA GLY A 81 -9.21 8.58 13.52
C GLY A 81 -10.24 8.26 12.43
N PRO A 82 -10.23 8.96 11.28
CA PRO A 82 -11.16 8.72 10.19
C PRO A 82 -11.14 7.29 9.61
N LEU A 83 -10.05 6.54 9.79
CA LEU A 83 -9.91 5.17 9.29
C LEU A 83 -10.28 4.10 10.34
N ALA A 84 -10.76 4.51 11.51
CA ALA A 84 -11.28 3.57 12.51
C ALA A 84 -12.50 2.82 11.96
N THR A 85 -12.66 1.56 12.39
CA THR A 85 -13.79 0.68 12.01
C THR A 85 -15.18 1.27 12.22
N ALA A 86 -15.32 2.20 13.17
CA ALA A 86 -16.57 2.91 13.43
C ALA A 86 -16.93 3.93 12.34
N ASN A 87 -15.95 4.43 11.61
CA ASN A 87 -16.09 5.54 10.66
C ASN A 87 -16.05 5.06 9.20
N VAL A 88 -15.30 3.98 8.93
CA VAL A 88 -15.10 3.44 7.59
C VAL A 88 -15.40 1.96 7.54
N GLN A 89 -16.15 1.55 6.52
CA GLN A 89 -16.44 0.16 6.21
C GLN A 89 -15.88 -0.22 4.85
N ARG A 90 -15.63 -1.52 4.67
CA ARG A 90 -15.22 -2.13 3.39
C ARG A 90 -14.01 -1.44 2.74
N TYR A 91 -13.08 -0.94 3.55
CA TYR A 91 -11.85 -0.36 3.03
C TYR A 91 -11.04 -1.42 2.30
N LEU A 92 -10.73 -1.18 1.03
CA LEU A 92 -9.90 -2.05 0.21
C LEU A 92 -8.85 -1.20 -0.50
N GLY A 93 -7.60 -1.28 -0.05
CA GLY A 93 -6.44 -0.74 -0.74
C GLY A 93 -5.90 -1.73 -1.78
N THR A 94 -5.54 -1.25 -2.97
CA THR A 94 -4.96 -2.04 -4.06
C THR A 94 -3.72 -1.33 -4.56
N VAL A 95 -2.62 -2.08 -4.66
CA VAL A 95 -1.36 -1.64 -5.25
C VAL A 95 -1.12 -2.42 -6.53
N ARG A 96 -0.79 -1.73 -7.62
CA ARG A 96 -0.45 -2.35 -8.90
C ARG A 96 0.82 -1.77 -9.48
N VAL A 97 1.66 -2.64 -10.04
CA VAL A 97 2.95 -2.31 -10.65
C VAL A 97 2.91 -2.63 -12.15
N LEU A 98 2.98 -1.60 -12.98
CA LEU A 98 2.91 -1.68 -14.43
C LEU A 98 4.23 -1.24 -15.07
N PRO A 99 4.77 -1.95 -16.07
CA PRO A 99 5.98 -1.50 -16.76
C PRO A 99 5.68 -0.32 -17.69
N VAL A 100 6.54 0.69 -17.66
CA VAL A 100 6.61 1.72 -18.71
C VAL A 100 7.61 1.23 -19.75
N THR A 101 7.11 0.54 -20.77
CA THR A 101 7.94 -0.23 -21.70
C THR A 101 8.86 0.62 -22.57
N LEU A 102 8.54 1.90 -22.79
CA LEU A 102 9.37 2.80 -23.59
C LEU A 102 10.66 3.23 -22.86
N SER A 103 10.57 3.47 -21.55
CA SER A 103 11.67 3.99 -20.73
C SER A 103 12.31 2.95 -19.82
N ASN A 104 11.77 1.72 -19.78
CA ASN A 104 12.16 0.67 -18.82
C ASN A 104 12.00 1.13 -17.34
N GLU A 105 11.04 2.02 -17.12
CA GLU A 105 10.62 2.49 -15.80
C GLU A 105 9.35 1.73 -15.35
N THR A 106 8.81 2.12 -14.20
CA THR A 106 7.62 1.50 -13.62
C THR A 106 6.59 2.53 -13.23
N PHE A 107 5.35 2.30 -13.62
CA PHE A 107 4.19 3.01 -13.11
C PHE A 107 3.61 2.22 -11.93
N VAL A 108 3.56 2.85 -10.76
CA VAL A 108 2.92 2.29 -9.57
C VAL A 108 1.67 3.09 -9.26
N GLU A 109 0.53 2.41 -9.15
CA GLU A 109 -0.73 3.00 -8.68
C GLU A 109 -1.15 2.41 -7.35
N TRP A 110 -1.70 3.28 -6.51
CA TRP A 110 -2.30 2.94 -5.23
C TRP A 110 -3.72 3.50 -5.18
N VAL A 111 -4.68 2.60 -5.10
CA VAL A 111 -6.11 2.92 -5.08
C VAL A 111 -6.72 2.40 -3.80
N SER A 112 -7.63 3.15 -3.20
CA SER A 112 -8.55 2.60 -2.21
C SER A 112 -9.98 2.89 -2.53
N GLU A 113 -10.84 1.94 -2.20
CA GLU A 113 -12.29 2.07 -2.22
C GLU A 113 -12.82 1.81 -0.81
N TYR A 114 -13.82 2.57 -0.38
CA TYR A 114 -14.39 2.44 0.97
C TYR A 114 -15.81 3.03 1.07
N GLU A 115 -16.48 2.72 2.17
CA GLU A 115 -17.76 3.29 2.57
C GLU A 115 -17.55 4.17 3.81
N SER A 116 -17.85 5.46 3.70
CA SER A 116 -17.75 6.44 4.80
C SER A 116 -18.92 7.41 4.74
N ALA A 117 -19.26 8.00 5.89
CA ALA A 117 -20.18 9.14 5.97
C ALA A 117 -19.47 10.48 5.66
N ASP A 118 -18.14 10.51 5.78
CA ASP A 118 -17.29 11.68 5.51
C ASP A 118 -16.10 11.23 4.65
N ASP A 119 -16.26 11.31 3.34
CA ASP A 119 -15.22 10.95 2.37
C ASP A 119 -14.03 11.93 2.43
N GLY A 120 -14.26 13.19 2.82
CA GLY A 120 -13.22 14.21 2.93
C GLY A 120 -12.27 13.95 4.09
N ALA A 121 -12.79 13.51 5.23
CA ALA A 121 -11.99 13.11 6.39
C ALA A 121 -11.10 11.90 6.07
N VAL A 122 -11.64 10.90 5.36
CA VAL A 122 -10.87 9.73 4.93
C VAL A 122 -9.82 10.12 3.89
N GLY A 123 -10.23 10.92 2.89
CA GLY A 123 -9.37 11.54 1.88
C GLY A 123 -8.17 12.25 2.49
N GLY A 124 -8.40 13.05 3.53
CA GLY A 124 -7.37 13.79 4.27
C GLY A 124 -6.33 12.92 4.96
N VAL A 125 -6.57 11.61 5.11
CA VAL A 125 -5.61 10.64 5.67
C VAL A 125 -4.99 9.77 4.58
N CYS A 126 -5.80 9.14 3.72
CA CYS A 126 -5.31 8.20 2.72
C CYS A 126 -4.37 8.86 1.70
N ASP A 127 -4.72 10.04 1.19
CA ASP A 127 -3.97 10.69 0.11
C ASP A 127 -2.55 11.08 0.55
N PRO A 128 -2.37 11.75 1.71
CA PRO A 128 -1.03 12.04 2.22
C PRO A 128 -0.21 10.79 2.49
N VAL A 129 -0.81 9.73 3.03
CA VAL A 129 -0.12 8.45 3.30
C VAL A 129 0.35 7.81 1.99
N TYR A 130 -0.51 7.73 0.97
CA TYR A 130 -0.15 7.15 -0.31
C TYR A 130 0.93 7.96 -1.03
N ARG A 131 0.83 9.29 -1.05
CA ARG A 131 1.88 10.16 -1.60
C ARG A 131 3.21 9.98 -0.87
N ALA A 132 3.18 9.86 0.46
CA ALA A 132 4.38 9.63 1.24
C ALA A 132 5.03 8.28 0.92
N LEU A 133 4.25 7.20 0.85
CA LEU A 133 4.74 5.86 0.51
C LEU A 133 5.31 5.83 -0.92
N LEU A 134 4.58 6.33 -1.92
CA LEU A 134 5.06 6.43 -3.29
C LEU A 134 6.34 7.26 -3.40
N GLY A 135 6.42 8.38 -2.68
CA GLY A 135 7.63 9.21 -2.60
C GLY A 135 8.81 8.50 -1.92
N ALA A 136 8.56 7.66 -0.91
CA ALA A 136 9.60 6.83 -0.31
C ALA A 136 10.11 5.75 -1.28
N LEU A 137 9.20 5.12 -2.05
CA LEU A 137 9.55 4.17 -3.09
C LEU A 137 10.41 4.82 -4.19
N GLN A 138 10.06 6.02 -4.65
CA GLN A 138 10.90 6.78 -5.59
C GLN A 138 12.31 7.00 -5.03
N LYS A 139 12.43 7.44 -3.77
CA LYS A 139 13.73 7.67 -3.13
C LYS A 139 14.54 6.39 -2.96
N HIS A 140 13.88 5.25 -2.70
CA HIS A 140 14.53 3.95 -2.59
C HIS A 140 15.27 3.58 -3.89
N PHE A 141 14.66 3.86 -5.05
CA PHE A 141 15.25 3.55 -6.36
C PHE A 141 16.09 4.69 -6.96
N ALA A 142 15.96 5.93 -6.48
CA ALA A 142 16.79 7.05 -6.93
C ALA A 142 18.24 7.00 -6.38
N ALA A 143 18.49 6.18 -5.36
CA ALA A 143 19.79 6.02 -4.73
C ALA A 143 20.61 4.82 -5.26
N ALA A 144 20.12 4.15 -6.31
CA ALA A 144 20.74 2.99 -6.94
C ALA A 144 21.48 3.36 -8.24
#